data_AF-A0A6L6JFN8-F1
#
_entry.id   AF-A0A6L6JFN8-F1
#
_cell.length_a   1.000
_cell.length_b   1.000
_cell.length_c   1.000
_cell.angle_alpha   90.00
_cell.angle_beta   90.00
_cell.angle_gamma   90.00
#
_symmetry.space_group_name_H-M   'P 1'
#
loop_
_entity.id
_entity.type
_entity.pdbx_description
1 polymer ?
#
loop_
_entity_poly.entity_id
_entity_poly.type
_entity_poly.pdbx_seq_one_letter_code
_entity_poly.pdbx_strand_id
1 'polypeptide(L)'
;MGGSWRSRGSELTKKYGMEGEVTEIQASQQDGMNIPKTYGISVLGLHGAGQEIRSGVFDENQVRAAAGITMLMGAIALVCAYSAKEYLPIQTVTTFFFMEFVIRVRFGLQYSPLGHVVRLITHLPPQWVSAKPKRFAWTLGLVLSFAMMVITNADIRGPLPLTICLVCLSLMWLESVLGLCLGCEIHAWLVRRGWMSKDEAFEICASGACNIDGHPSGDNRSSDSVR
;
A
#
# COMPACT_ATOMS: atom_id res chain seq x y z
N MET A 1 25.16 -29.49 -11.59
CA MET A 1 25.09 -29.54 -10.12
C MET A 1 23.90 -28.71 -9.65
N GLY A 2 22.71 -29.31 -9.51
CA GLY A 2 21.45 -28.58 -9.29
C GLY A 2 20.36 -29.42 -8.63
N GLY A 3 20.73 -30.24 -7.64
CA GLY A 3 19.86 -31.28 -7.10
C GLY A 3 19.39 -31.13 -5.65
N SER A 4 19.74 -30.05 -4.94
CA SER A 4 19.55 -30.01 -3.47
C SER A 4 18.34 -29.21 -2.95
N TRP A 5 17.70 -28.37 -3.76
CA TRP A 5 16.61 -27.50 -3.28
C TRP A 5 15.21 -28.12 -3.36
N ARG A 6 15.02 -29.16 -4.19
CA ARG A 6 13.72 -29.80 -4.40
C ARG A 6 13.30 -30.71 -3.24
N SER A 7 14.25 -31.29 -2.51
CA SER A 7 13.96 -32.23 -1.41
C SER A 7 13.58 -31.55 -0.09
N ARG A 8 13.90 -30.26 0.10
CA ARG A 8 13.56 -29.53 1.33
C ARG A 8 12.12 -28.99 1.34
N GLY A 9 11.48 -28.90 0.17
CA GLY A 9 10.06 -28.51 0.05
C GLY A 9 9.09 -29.64 0.39
N SER A 10 9.45 -30.90 0.12
CA SER A 10 8.56 -32.05 0.34
C SER A 10 8.41 -32.47 1.81
N GLU A 11 9.32 -32.07 2.69
CA GLU A 11 9.20 -32.36 4.14
C GLU A 11 8.31 -31.34 4.87
N LEU A 12 8.19 -30.11 4.38
CA LEU A 12 7.35 -29.07 4.99
C LEU A 12 5.87 -29.23 4.61
N THR A 13 5.57 -29.72 3.42
CA THR A 13 4.19 -29.97 2.96
C THR A 13 3.51 -31.09 3.75
N LYS A 14 4.26 -32.09 4.22
CA LYS A 14 3.71 -33.22 4.96
C LYS A 14 3.36 -32.90 6.42
N LYS A 15 3.89 -31.81 6.97
CA LYS A 15 3.75 -31.46 8.40
C LYS A 15 2.62 -30.47 8.70
N TYR A 16 2.15 -29.70 7.71
CA TYR A 16 1.24 -28.56 7.95
C TYR A 16 -0.06 -28.53 7.13
N GLY A 17 -0.36 -29.53 6.29
CA GLY A 17 -1.70 -29.71 5.73
C GLY A 17 -2.34 -28.44 5.12
N MET A 18 -1.55 -27.63 4.42
CA MET A 18 -2.04 -26.45 3.70
C MET A 18 -2.11 -26.78 2.21
N GLU A 19 -3.28 -27.19 1.72
CA GLU A 19 -3.64 -27.10 0.30
C GLU A 19 -3.99 -25.64 0.00
N GLY A 20 -2.96 -24.83 -0.15
CA GLY A 20 -3.05 -23.43 -0.52
C GLY A 20 -1.76 -23.05 -1.21
N GLU A 21 -1.72 -23.29 -2.52
CA GLU A 21 -0.61 -22.92 -3.37
C GLU A 21 -0.52 -21.38 -3.39
N VAL A 22 0.37 -20.81 -2.56
CA VAL A 22 0.83 -19.43 -2.74
C VAL A 22 1.79 -19.47 -3.92
N THR A 23 1.23 -19.50 -5.14
CA THR A 23 2.03 -19.43 -6.36
C THR A 23 2.52 -17.99 -6.48
N GLU A 24 3.77 -17.77 -6.09
CA GLU A 24 4.54 -16.59 -6.42
C GLU A 24 4.73 -16.55 -7.94
N ILE A 25 3.77 -15.97 -8.67
CA ILE A 25 3.92 -15.73 -10.11
C ILE A 25 4.76 -14.45 -10.28
N GLN A 26 6.06 -14.58 -10.06
CA GLN A 26 7.06 -13.70 -10.68
C GLN A 26 7.49 -14.32 -12.02
N ALA A 27 7.02 -13.69 -13.10
CA ALA A 27 7.63 -13.63 -14.42
C ALA A 27 8.04 -14.96 -15.09
N SER A 28 7.12 -15.61 -15.80
CA SER A 28 7.45 -16.27 -17.07
C SER A 28 6.20 -16.49 -17.95
N GLN A 29 6.39 -16.30 -19.26
CA GLN A 29 5.48 -16.63 -20.36
C GLN A 29 4.29 -15.68 -20.64
N GLN A 30 4.53 -14.72 -21.54
CA GLN A 30 3.49 -14.11 -22.37
C GLN A 30 2.95 -15.18 -23.34
N ASP A 31 1.70 -15.59 -23.18
CA ASP A 31 0.97 -16.29 -24.24
C ASP A 31 -0.48 -15.80 -24.31
N GLY A 32 -0.82 -15.16 -25.43
CA GLY A 32 -2.11 -15.27 -26.10
C GLY A 32 -3.42 -14.74 -25.51
N MET A 33 -3.52 -14.21 -24.29
CA MET A 33 -4.76 -13.60 -23.77
C MET A 33 -4.51 -12.17 -23.28
N ASN A 34 -5.41 -11.23 -23.60
CA ASN A 34 -5.37 -9.85 -23.12
C ASN A 34 -5.52 -9.84 -21.58
N ILE A 35 -4.40 -9.96 -20.86
CA ILE A 35 -4.36 -9.84 -19.41
C ILE A 35 -4.54 -8.35 -19.10
N PRO A 36 -5.69 -7.88 -18.57
CA PRO A 36 -5.78 -6.51 -18.07
C PRO A 36 -4.74 -6.38 -16.96
N LYS A 37 -3.81 -5.43 -17.11
CA LYS A 37 -2.75 -5.15 -16.12
C LYS A 37 -3.41 -4.94 -14.77
N THR A 38 -3.38 -5.97 -13.93
CA THR A 38 -4.01 -5.93 -12.61
C THR A 38 -3.06 -5.16 -11.70
N TYR A 39 -3.59 -4.13 -11.05
CA TYR A 39 -2.79 -3.24 -10.21
C TYR A 39 -2.55 -3.89 -8.84
N GLY A 40 -1.30 -4.33 -8.59
CA GLY A 40 -0.92 -5.07 -7.37
C GLY A 40 -0.66 -6.56 -7.62
N ILE A 41 -0.45 -7.32 -6.54
CA ILE A 41 -0.43 -8.80 -6.64
C ILE A 41 -1.89 -9.23 -6.80
N SER A 42 -2.17 -10.10 -7.77
CA SER A 42 -3.50 -10.72 -7.86
C SER A 42 -3.50 -12.02 -7.07
N VAL A 43 -4.32 -12.09 -6.03
CA VAL A 43 -4.66 -13.35 -5.35
C VAL A 43 -5.98 -13.87 -5.91
N LEU A 44 -6.06 -15.18 -6.17
CA LEU A 44 -7.26 -15.84 -6.65
C LEU A 44 -8.07 -16.28 -5.42
N GLY A 45 -9.20 -15.61 -5.16
CA GLY A 45 -10.09 -15.93 -4.04
C GLY A 45 -11.50 -16.24 -4.54
N LEU A 46 -11.90 -17.51 -4.46
CA LEU A 46 -13.29 -17.93 -4.66
C LEU A 46 -14.10 -17.56 -3.41
N HIS A 47 -14.96 -16.53 -3.49
CA HIS A 47 -16.09 -16.39 -2.56
C HIS A 47 -17.25 -15.60 -3.18
N GLY A 48 -18.42 -16.25 -3.23
CA GLY A 48 -19.72 -15.61 -3.52
C GLY A 48 -20.64 -16.39 -4.45
N ALA A 49 -20.18 -16.78 -5.65
CA ALA A 49 -21.07 -17.32 -6.69
C ALA A 49 -20.37 -18.14 -7.78
N GLY A 50 -19.26 -18.83 -7.47
CA GLY A 50 -18.50 -19.58 -8.48
C GLY A 50 -17.79 -18.71 -9.52
N GLN A 51 -17.68 -17.39 -9.29
CA GLN A 51 -16.84 -16.49 -10.10
C GLN A 51 -15.48 -16.28 -9.43
N GLU A 52 -14.42 -16.50 -10.22
CA GLU A 52 -13.05 -16.16 -9.88
C GLU A 52 -12.87 -14.63 -9.91
N ILE A 53 -12.94 -13.97 -8.76
CA ILE A 53 -12.71 -12.53 -8.68
C ILE A 53 -11.21 -12.30 -8.51
N ARG A 54 -10.55 -11.89 -9.59
CA ARG A 54 -9.16 -11.45 -9.59
C ARG A 54 -9.09 -10.00 -9.11
N SER A 55 -8.85 -9.79 -7.82
CA SER A 55 -8.64 -8.46 -7.24
C SER A 55 -7.15 -8.22 -6.98
N GLY A 56 -6.70 -6.98 -7.22
CA GLY A 56 -5.37 -6.55 -6.83
C GLY A 56 -5.32 -6.35 -5.32
N VAL A 57 -4.29 -6.89 -4.67
CA VAL A 57 -4.03 -6.72 -3.25
C VAL A 57 -2.62 -6.19 -3.00
N PHE A 58 -2.47 -5.51 -1.88
CA PHE A 58 -1.18 -5.10 -1.33
C PHE A 58 -1.05 -5.63 0.10
N ASP A 59 0.19 -5.77 0.55
CA ASP A 59 0.50 -6.08 1.94
C ASP A 59 0.48 -4.79 2.77
N GLU A 60 -0.41 -4.73 3.75
CA GLU A 60 -0.57 -3.58 4.66
C GLU A 60 0.72 -3.33 5.47
N ASN A 61 1.46 -4.37 5.87
CA ASN A 61 2.72 -4.19 6.60
C ASN A 61 3.76 -3.44 5.74
N GLN A 62 3.87 -3.81 4.46
CA GLN A 62 4.77 -3.13 3.53
C GLN A 62 4.31 -1.70 3.24
N VAL A 63 3.00 -1.45 3.12
CA VAL A 63 2.50 -0.09 2.90
C VAL A 63 2.79 0.80 4.12
N ARG A 64 2.58 0.29 5.34
CA ARG A 64 2.84 1.02 6.59
C ARG A 64 4.33 1.28 6.81
N ALA A 65 5.18 0.30 6.54
CA ALA A 65 6.62 0.49 6.60
C ALA A 65 7.11 1.52 5.56
N ALA A 66 6.55 1.50 4.34
CA ALA A 66 6.84 2.51 3.33
C ALA A 66 6.44 3.93 3.79
N ALA A 67 5.27 4.07 4.44
CA ALA A 67 4.82 5.33 5.04
C ALA A 67 5.77 5.82 6.15
N GLY A 68 6.26 4.92 7.00
CA GLY A 68 7.23 5.23 8.06
C GLY A 68 8.57 5.72 7.51
N ILE A 69 9.08 5.10 6.44
CA ILE A 69 10.35 5.53 5.82
C ILE A 69 10.19 6.90 5.14
N THR A 70 9.10 7.14 4.42
CA THR A 70 8.82 8.49 3.86
C THR A 70 8.65 9.53 4.94
N MET A 71 7.97 9.21 6.04
CA MET A 71 7.84 10.11 7.18
C MET A 71 9.21 10.47 7.77
N LEU A 72 10.10 9.49 7.95
CA LEU A 72 11.46 9.74 8.46
C LEU A 72 12.25 10.66 7.54
N MET A 73 12.24 10.42 6.23
CA MET A 73 12.91 11.30 5.26
C MET A 73 12.34 12.72 5.28
N GLY A 74 11.01 12.87 5.35
CA GLY A 74 10.36 14.16 5.44
C GLY A 74 10.68 14.91 6.74
N ALA A 75 10.73 14.19 7.87
CA ALA A 75 11.09 14.76 9.16
C ALA A 75 12.56 15.24 9.17
N ILE A 76 13.49 14.45 8.63
CA ILE A 76 14.90 14.85 8.48
C ILE A 76 15.00 16.11 7.61
N ALA A 77 14.30 16.15 6.47
CA ALA A 77 14.28 17.31 5.60
C ALA A 77 13.77 18.57 6.31
N LEU A 78 12.71 18.43 7.11
CA LEU A 78 12.14 19.53 7.90
C LEU A 78 13.11 20.02 8.99
N VAL A 79 13.77 19.11 9.70
CA VAL A 79 14.79 19.44 10.70
C VAL A 79 15.97 20.16 10.05
N CYS A 80 16.48 19.66 8.92
CA CYS A 80 17.54 20.33 8.16
C CYS A 80 17.13 21.73 7.68
N ALA A 81 15.90 21.88 7.16
CA ALA A 81 15.39 23.19 6.75
C ALA A 81 15.28 24.16 7.92
N TYR A 82 14.88 23.69 9.11
CA TYR A 82 14.77 24.52 10.32
C TYR A 82 16.15 24.92 10.88
N SER A 83 17.10 23.98 10.95
CA SER A 83 18.41 24.21 11.55
C SER A 83 19.36 24.98 10.63
N ALA A 84 19.39 24.67 9.33
CA ALA A 84 20.37 25.25 8.40
C ALA A 84 19.85 26.50 7.67
N LYS A 85 18.53 26.76 7.67
CA LYS A 85 17.87 27.74 6.78
C LYS A 85 18.17 27.56 5.29
N GLU A 86 18.73 26.41 4.92
CA GLU A 86 18.98 25.99 3.56
C GLU A 86 17.75 25.25 3.05
N TYR A 87 17.16 25.74 1.95
CA TYR A 87 15.90 25.21 1.38
C TYR A 87 16.12 24.15 0.29
N LEU A 88 17.36 24.00 -0.21
CA LEU A 88 17.74 22.92 -1.13
C LEU A 88 17.31 21.50 -0.69
N PRO A 89 17.46 21.09 0.59
CA PRO A 89 17.03 19.76 1.02
C PRO A 89 15.51 19.55 0.90
N ILE A 90 14.68 20.57 1.18
CA ILE A 90 13.22 20.42 1.09
C ILE A 90 12.76 20.31 -0.37
N GLN A 91 13.40 21.04 -1.29
CA GLN A 91 13.10 20.97 -2.72
C GLN A 91 13.46 19.60 -3.30
N THR A 92 14.61 19.05 -2.90
CA THR A 92 15.05 17.72 -3.32
C THR A 92 14.08 16.64 -2.84
N VAL A 93 13.71 16.66 -1.55
CA VAL A 93 12.83 15.64 -0.97
C VAL A 93 11.41 15.72 -1.51
N THR A 94 10.87 16.93 -1.71
CA THR A 94 9.52 17.10 -2.29
C THR A 94 9.44 16.61 -3.73
N THR A 95 10.48 16.87 -4.53
CA THR A 95 10.58 16.34 -5.91
C THR A 95 10.68 14.81 -5.91
N PHE A 96 11.47 14.23 -5.00
CA PHE A 96 11.57 12.79 -4.83
C PHE A 96 10.23 12.16 -4.42
N PHE A 97 9.49 12.76 -3.48
CA PHE A 97 8.16 12.28 -3.07
C PHE A 97 7.15 12.34 -4.20
N PHE A 98 7.16 13.42 -4.99
CA PHE A 98 6.29 13.52 -6.16
C PHE A 98 6.55 12.36 -7.14
N MET A 99 7.81 12.11 -7.51
CA MET A 99 8.17 10.98 -8.37
C MET A 99 7.76 9.63 -7.77
N GLU A 100 8.00 9.45 -6.48
CA GLU A 100 7.63 8.23 -5.75
C GLU A 100 6.12 7.96 -5.79
N PHE A 101 5.29 8.97 -5.54
CA PHE A 101 3.83 8.84 -5.61
C PHE A 101 3.34 8.63 -7.04
N VAL A 102 3.96 9.26 -8.04
CA VAL A 102 3.66 9.00 -9.47
C VAL A 102 3.90 7.53 -9.79
N ILE A 103 5.06 6.98 -9.40
CA ILE A 103 5.38 5.56 -9.61
C ILE A 103 4.36 4.67 -8.91
N ARG A 104 4.05 4.95 -7.64
CA ARG A 104 3.05 4.19 -6.87
C ARG A 104 1.69 4.20 -7.56
N VAL A 105 1.17 5.34 -7.98
CA VAL A 105 -0.15 5.46 -8.65
C VAL A 105 -0.21 4.72 -9.99
N ARG A 106 0.90 4.67 -10.74
CA ARG A 106 0.95 4.10 -12.10
C ARG A 106 1.30 2.61 -12.12
N PHE A 107 2.28 2.20 -11.32
CA PHE A 107 2.87 0.85 -11.35
C PHE A 107 2.66 0.06 -10.05
N GLY A 108 2.16 0.70 -8.99
CA GLY A 108 1.94 0.08 -7.69
C GLY A 108 3.18 0.15 -6.78
N LEU A 109 3.04 -0.34 -5.55
CA LEU A 109 4.12 -0.30 -4.56
C LEU A 109 5.34 -1.15 -4.95
N GLN A 110 5.13 -2.22 -5.72
CA GLN A 110 6.18 -3.21 -6.05
C GLN A 110 7.30 -2.63 -6.92
N TYR A 111 7.01 -1.60 -7.71
CA TYR A 111 7.96 -0.94 -8.61
C TYR A 111 8.58 0.33 -8.02
N SER A 112 8.11 0.79 -6.86
CA SER A 112 8.67 2.01 -6.27
C SER A 112 10.01 1.72 -5.57
N PRO A 113 10.99 2.64 -5.62
CA PRO A 113 12.26 2.50 -4.92
C PRO A 113 12.08 2.21 -3.43
N LEU A 114 11.08 2.82 -2.78
CA LEU A 114 10.81 2.53 -1.37
C LEU A 114 10.12 1.19 -1.17
N GLY A 115 9.26 0.75 -2.10
CA GLY A 115 8.67 -0.58 -2.04
C GLY A 115 9.72 -1.70 -2.07
N HIS A 116 10.79 -1.52 -2.84
CA HIS A 116 11.90 -2.46 -2.86
C HIS A 116 12.66 -2.51 -1.53
N VAL A 117 12.97 -1.34 -0.95
CA VAL A 117 13.61 -1.24 0.36
C VAL A 117 12.76 -1.88 1.45
N VAL A 118 11.46 -1.63 1.43
CA VAL A 118 10.54 -2.14 2.46
C VAL A 118 10.36 -3.65 2.36
N ARG A 119 10.34 -4.21 1.15
CA ARG A 119 10.29 -5.67 0.94
C ARG A 119 11.50 -6.38 1.57
N LEU A 120 12.66 -5.73 1.60
CA LEU A 120 13.86 -6.28 2.23
C LEU A 120 13.79 -6.23 3.78
N ILE A 121 13.08 -5.26 4.35
CA ILE A 121 13.04 -5.02 5.80
C ILE A 121 11.84 -5.74 6.45
N THR A 122 10.75 -5.97 5.71
CA THR A 122 9.51 -6.51 6.26
C THR A 122 9.51 -8.04 6.20
N HIS A 123 9.55 -8.67 7.37
CA HIS A 123 9.47 -10.14 7.52
C HIS A 123 8.19 -10.59 8.25
N LEU A 124 7.24 -9.68 8.48
CA LEU A 124 5.98 -10.00 9.14
C LEU A 124 5.04 -10.77 8.19
N PRO A 125 4.14 -11.62 8.73
CA PRO A 125 3.14 -12.28 7.91
C PRO A 125 2.33 -11.24 7.11
N PRO A 126 2.12 -11.44 5.80
CA PRO A 126 1.48 -10.44 4.97
C PRO A 126 0.00 -10.31 5.33
N GLN A 127 -0.46 -9.08 5.52
CA GLN A 127 -1.89 -8.78 5.69
C GLN A 127 -2.42 -8.15 4.41
N TRP A 128 -3.29 -8.87 3.71
CA TRP A 128 -3.77 -8.50 2.39
C TRP A 128 -4.91 -7.50 2.48
N VAL A 129 -4.74 -6.39 1.76
CA VAL A 129 -5.70 -5.28 1.68
C VAL A 129 -5.93 -4.89 0.23
N SER A 130 -7.13 -4.43 -0.06
CA SER A 130 -7.61 -4.20 -1.43
C SER A 130 -6.89 -3.04 -2.11
N ALA A 131 -6.52 -3.21 -3.38
CA ALA A 131 -5.71 -2.23 -4.10
C ALA A 131 -6.43 -0.94 -4.51
N LYS A 132 -7.75 -0.99 -4.72
CA LYS A 132 -8.56 0.17 -5.14
C LYS A 132 -8.54 1.34 -4.13
N PRO A 133 -8.92 1.16 -2.85
CA PRO A 133 -8.90 2.24 -1.86
C PRO A 133 -7.48 2.77 -1.63
N LYS A 134 -6.46 1.90 -1.72
CA LYS A 134 -5.05 2.31 -1.62
C LYS A 134 -4.60 3.17 -2.79
N ARG A 135 -5.04 2.86 -4.01
CA ARG A 135 -4.75 3.70 -5.17
C ARG A 135 -5.34 5.09 -5.00
N PHE A 136 -6.56 5.21 -4.46
CA PHE A 136 -7.16 6.50 -4.12
C PHE A 136 -6.33 7.26 -3.09
N ALA A 137 -5.91 6.60 -2.00
CA ALA A 137 -5.01 7.22 -1.01
C ALA A 137 -3.70 7.74 -1.63
N TRP A 138 -3.08 6.97 -2.54
CA TRP A 138 -1.87 7.41 -3.24
C TRP A 138 -2.12 8.56 -4.21
N THR A 139 -3.30 8.65 -4.84
CA THR A 139 -3.65 9.82 -5.66
C THR A 139 -3.79 11.09 -4.82
N LEU A 140 -4.35 11.01 -3.61
CA LEU A 140 -4.38 12.15 -2.68
C LEU A 140 -2.96 12.57 -2.28
N GLY A 141 -2.09 11.60 -1.95
CA GLY A 141 -0.68 11.87 -1.64
C GLY A 141 0.08 12.50 -2.81
N LEU A 142 -0.23 12.10 -4.05
CA LEU A 142 0.33 12.69 -5.27
C LEU A 142 -0.07 14.16 -5.43
N VAL A 143 -1.35 14.48 -5.25
CA VAL A 143 -1.85 15.86 -5.35
C VAL A 143 -1.17 16.74 -4.30
N LEU A 144 -1.05 16.26 -3.07
CA LEU A 144 -0.44 16.99 -1.98
C LEU A 144 1.06 17.21 -2.21
N SER A 145 1.77 16.18 -2.68
CA SER A 145 3.20 16.27 -3.02
C SER A 145 3.44 17.17 -4.23
N PHE A 146 2.55 17.15 -5.22
CA PHE A 146 2.61 18.04 -6.38
C PHE A 146 2.42 19.49 -5.97
N ALA A 147 1.40 19.79 -5.15
CA ALA A 147 1.19 21.13 -4.60
C ALA A 147 2.43 21.62 -3.85
N MET A 148 3.02 20.76 -3.01
CA MET A 148 4.23 21.09 -2.28
C MET A 148 5.43 21.33 -3.20
N MET A 149 5.63 20.49 -4.21
CA MET A 149 6.68 20.66 -5.23
C MET A 149 6.54 21.99 -5.98
N VAL A 150 5.32 22.38 -6.35
CA VAL A 150 5.07 23.67 -7.02
C VAL A 150 5.39 24.84 -6.08
N ILE A 151 4.96 24.79 -4.82
CA ILE A 151 5.22 25.84 -3.82
C ILE A 151 6.73 25.98 -3.56
N THR A 152 7.45 24.88 -3.40
CA THR A 152 8.90 24.89 -3.15
C THR A 152 9.72 25.33 -4.36
N ASN A 153 9.32 24.94 -5.59
CA ASN A 153 10.00 25.39 -6.81
C ASN A 153 9.68 26.85 -7.16
N ALA A 154 8.55 27.39 -6.72
CA ALA A 154 8.22 28.81 -6.84
C ALA A 154 8.93 29.70 -5.80
N ASP A 155 9.80 29.12 -4.97
CA ASP A 155 10.52 29.79 -3.87
C ASP A 155 9.60 30.54 -2.89
N ILE A 156 8.35 30.07 -2.76
CA ILE A 156 7.37 30.63 -1.81
C ILE A 156 7.74 30.14 -0.41
N ARG A 157 8.36 31.02 0.36
CA ARG A 157 8.80 30.75 1.73
C ARG A 157 7.76 31.27 2.72
N GLY A 158 7.47 30.50 3.76
CA GLY A 158 6.55 30.95 4.81
C GLY A 158 5.91 29.82 5.62
N PRO A 159 4.87 30.13 6.41
CA PRO A 159 4.16 29.14 7.22
C PRO A 159 3.34 28.16 6.36
N LEU A 160 2.96 28.55 5.14
CA LEU A 160 2.16 27.71 4.23
C LEU A 160 2.82 26.35 3.93
N PRO A 161 4.03 26.26 3.34
CA PRO A 161 4.69 24.98 3.10
C PRO A 161 4.96 24.19 4.40
N LEU A 162 5.26 24.88 5.50
CA LEU A 162 5.49 24.25 6.80
C LEU A 162 4.22 23.57 7.33
N THR A 163 3.07 24.24 7.31
CA THR A 163 1.79 23.67 7.74
C THR A 163 1.37 22.47 6.89
N ILE A 164 1.52 22.57 5.56
CA ILE A 164 1.22 21.45 4.65
C ILE A 164 2.13 20.25 4.97
N CYS A 165 3.43 20.48 5.14
CA CYS A 165 4.39 19.43 5.46
C CYS A 165 4.05 18.76 6.80
N LEU A 166 3.74 19.54 7.84
CA LEU A 166 3.34 19.01 9.15
C LEU A 166 2.07 18.16 9.04
N VAL A 167 1.04 18.63 8.33
CA VAL A 167 -0.18 17.85 8.08
C VAL A 167 0.16 16.54 7.36
N CYS A 168 1.00 16.56 6.31
CA CYS A 168 1.43 15.35 5.61
C CYS A 168 2.11 14.36 6.55
N LEU A 169 3.06 14.84 7.36
CA LEU A 169 3.80 14.01 8.31
C LEU A 169 2.87 13.43 9.38
N SER A 170 1.89 14.20 9.87
CA SER A 170 0.87 13.69 10.80
C SER A 170 0.02 12.59 10.16
N LEU A 171 -0.42 12.75 8.90
CA LEU A 171 -1.18 11.73 8.19
C LEU A 171 -0.36 10.45 7.98
N MET A 172 0.90 10.58 7.57
CA MET A 172 1.81 9.44 7.42
C MET A 172 2.09 8.74 8.76
N TRP A 173 2.19 9.52 9.85
CA TRP A 173 2.39 8.99 11.19
C TRP A 173 1.20 8.15 11.65
N LEU A 174 -0.04 8.63 11.41
CA LEU A 174 -1.26 7.87 11.73
C LEU A 174 -1.30 6.54 10.97
N GLU A 175 -0.94 6.54 9.68
CA GLU A 175 -0.89 5.32 8.87
C GLU A 175 0.22 4.37 9.35
N SER A 176 1.43 4.89 9.56
CA SER A 176 2.57 4.06 9.97
C SER A 176 2.40 3.49 11.39
N VAL A 177 2.04 4.32 12.36
CA VAL A 177 1.99 3.94 13.80
C VAL A 177 0.68 3.26 14.15
N LEU A 178 -0.46 3.88 13.83
CA LEU A 178 -1.78 3.37 14.21
C LEU A 178 -2.36 2.40 13.17
N GLY A 179 -1.83 2.36 11.95
CA GLY A 179 -2.43 1.60 10.85
C GLY A 179 -3.69 2.25 10.27
N LEU A 180 -3.95 3.52 10.62
CA LEU A 180 -5.14 4.25 10.19
C LEU A 180 -4.85 5.01 8.90
N CYS A 181 -5.32 4.49 7.78
CA CYS A 181 -5.20 5.16 6.47
C CYS A 181 -6.41 6.07 6.23
N LEU A 182 -6.26 7.38 6.49
CA LEU A 182 -7.33 8.36 6.29
C LEU A 182 -7.85 8.39 4.84
N GLY A 183 -7.00 8.10 3.85
CA GLY A 183 -7.42 8.00 2.45
C GLY A 183 -8.40 6.86 2.20
N CYS A 184 -8.20 5.71 2.83
CA CYS A 184 -9.14 4.58 2.77
C CYS A 184 -10.47 4.92 3.47
N GLU A 185 -10.45 5.64 4.59
CA GLU A 185 -11.65 6.09 5.30
C GLU A 185 -12.48 7.08 4.46
N ILE A 186 -11.81 8.04 3.82
CA ILE A 186 -12.46 9.00 2.91
C ILE A 186 -13.08 8.27 1.72
N HIS A 187 -12.37 7.30 1.13
CA HIS A 187 -12.91 6.47 0.05
C HIS A 187 -14.16 5.73 0.49
N ALA A 188 -14.09 5.02 1.63
CA ALA A 188 -15.23 4.29 2.20
C ALA A 188 -16.44 5.21 2.42
N TRP A 189 -16.20 6.39 2.99
CA TRP A 189 -17.24 7.39 3.22
C TRP A 189 -17.87 7.91 1.92
N LEU A 190 -17.05 8.12 0.88
CA LEU A 190 -17.51 8.60 -0.42
C LEU A 190 -18.36 7.55 -1.15
N VAL A 191 -17.97 6.28 -1.03
CA VAL A 191 -18.74 5.13 -1.51
C VAL A 191 -20.07 4.98 -0.75
N ARG A 192 -20.08 5.16 0.58
CA ARG A 192 -21.32 5.13 1.39
C ARG A 192 -22.30 6.25 1.00
N ARG A 193 -21.79 7.42 0.60
CA ARG A 193 -22.60 8.53 0.07
C ARG A 193 -23.07 8.36 -1.38
N GLY A 194 -22.66 7.29 -2.07
CA GLY A 194 -23.04 7.02 -3.45
C GLY A 194 -22.33 7.89 -4.50
N TRP A 195 -21.24 8.57 -4.12
CA TRP A 195 -20.44 9.40 -5.04
C TRP A 195 -19.41 8.59 -5.85
N MET A 196 -19.07 7.38 -5.38
CA MET A 196 -18.21 6.43 -6.08
C MET A 196 -18.88 5.06 -6.18
N SER A 197 -18.65 4.38 -7.31
CA SER A 197 -19.18 3.05 -7.57
C SER A 197 -18.64 2.04 -6.56
N LYS A 198 -19.54 1.28 -5.92
CA LYS A 198 -19.18 0.06 -5.19
C LYS A 198 -18.72 -0.97 -6.22
N ASP A 199 -17.49 -1.43 -6.07
CA ASP A 199 -17.03 -2.60 -6.81
C ASP A 199 -17.26 -3.84 -5.95
N GLU A 200 -18.03 -4.80 -6.46
CA GLU A 200 -18.35 -6.09 -5.80
C GLU A 200 -17.09 -6.96 -5.56
N ALA A 201 -15.97 -6.59 -6.18
CA ALA A 201 -14.70 -7.26 -6.05
C ALA A 201 -13.96 -6.82 -4.78
N PHE A 202 -14.24 -7.51 -3.66
CA PHE A 202 -13.43 -7.58 -2.43
C PHE A 202 -12.96 -6.22 -1.89
N GLU A 203 -13.72 -5.62 -0.98
CA GLU A 203 -13.38 -4.33 -0.34
C GLU A 203 -12.92 -4.51 1.11
N ILE A 204 -11.85 -5.31 1.33
CA ILE A 204 -11.15 -5.33 2.61
C ILE A 204 -10.21 -4.12 2.66
N CYS A 205 -10.51 -3.17 3.53
CA CYS A 205 -9.71 -1.96 3.78
C CYS A 205 -8.92 -2.05 5.08
N ALA A 206 -7.86 -1.24 5.16
CA ALA A 206 -7.11 -1.03 6.39
C ALA A 206 -8.07 -0.71 7.55
N SER A 207 -7.86 -1.35 8.70
CA SER A 207 -8.66 -1.19 9.92
C SER A 207 -10.17 -1.45 9.78
N GLY A 208 -10.61 -2.11 8.71
CA GLY A 208 -12.04 -2.38 8.48
C GLY A 208 -12.86 -1.16 8.04
N ALA A 209 -12.22 -0.07 7.59
CA ALA A 209 -12.88 1.17 7.16
C ALA A 209 -14.02 0.96 6.13
N CYS A 210 -13.87 -0.06 5.28
CA CYS A 210 -14.82 -0.41 4.23
C CYS A 210 -15.71 -1.62 4.59
N ASN A 211 -15.72 -2.07 5.85
CA ASN A 211 -16.68 -3.08 6.26
C ASN A 211 -18.07 -2.41 6.31
N ILE A 212 -18.80 -2.54 5.21
CA ILE A 212 -20.20 -2.13 5.07
C ILE A 212 -21.01 -3.39 5.35
N ASP A 213 -21.84 -3.36 6.39
CA ASP A 213 -22.64 -4.49 6.85
C ASP A 213 -23.33 -5.21 5.67
N GLY A 214 -22.80 -6.36 5.25
CA GLY A 214 -23.33 -7.11 4.12
C GLY A 214 -22.32 -7.97 3.33
N HIS A 215 -21.01 -7.76 3.46
CA HIS A 215 -20.02 -8.70 2.95
C HIS A 215 -19.44 -9.54 4.10
N PRO A 216 -19.42 -10.89 4.01
CA PRO A 216 -18.76 -11.72 5.01
C PRO A 216 -17.27 -11.42 4.98
N SER A 217 -16.84 -10.53 5.88
CA SER A 217 -15.44 -10.39 6.26
C SER A 217 -14.99 -11.76 6.74
N GLY A 218 -14.05 -12.37 6.01
CA GLY A 218 -13.31 -13.55 6.43
C GLY A 218 -12.49 -13.25 7.68
N ASP A 219 -13.17 -13.10 8.80
CA ASP A 219 -12.63 -13.29 10.13
C ASP A 219 -12.41 -14.80 10.27
N ASN A 220 -11.26 -15.29 9.78
CA ASN A 220 -10.70 -16.51 10.34
C ASN A 220 -10.18 -16.18 11.75
N ARG A 221 -11.12 -15.90 12.64
CA ARG A 221 -10.94 -16.09 14.06
C ARG A 221 -10.94 -17.59 14.29
N SER A 222 -9.79 -18.21 14.03
CA SER A 222 -9.36 -19.42 14.72
C SER A 222 -9.08 -19.06 16.20
N SER A 223 -10.10 -18.56 16.89
CA SER A 223 -10.19 -18.72 18.35
C SER A 223 -11.06 -19.93 18.54
N ASP A 224 -10.39 -21.07 18.45
CA ASP A 224 -10.91 -22.36 18.82
C ASP A 224 -11.68 -22.25 20.15
N SER A 225 -12.98 -22.43 20.02
CA SER A 225 -13.77 -23.23 20.93
C SER A 225 -13.11 -24.61 21.07
N VAL A 226 -12.17 -24.75 22.00
CA VAL A 226 -11.90 -26.04 22.65
C VAL A 226 -12.60 -25.99 24.00
N ARG A 227 -13.83 -26.49 23.99
CA ARG A 227 -14.45 -27.10 25.17
C ARG A 227 -14.08 -28.58 25.17
#